data_AF-A0A087C745-F1
#
_entry.id   AF-A0A087C745-F1
#
_cell.length_a   1.000
_cell.length_b   1.000
_cell.length_c   1.000
_cell.angle_alpha   90.00
_cell.angle_beta   90.00
_cell.angle_gamma   90.00
#
_symmetry.space_group_name_H-M   'P 1'
#
loop_
_entity.id
_entity.type
_entity.pdbx_description
1 polymer ?
#
loop_
_entity_poly.entity_id
_entity_poly.type
_entity_poly.pdbx_seq_one_letter_code
_entity_poly.pdbx_strand_id
1 'polypeptide(L)'
;MEPAKSQPVADIAGQVGEHDTGSWRFIRHYVDQARLYGDDTGVEAIGIDGTSRKGHRYITVVADPAERNVIRVVPGKDANTVKRFALDFMDHNGDPNRVAPVTCDMSRGSPRHPRTPAQRRRGFGAHRA
;
A
#
# COMPACT_ATOMS: atom_id res chain seq x y z
N MET A 1 12.54 12.22 -25.76
CA MET A 1 11.44 11.23 -25.69
C MET A 1 11.12 11.07 -24.22
N GLU A 2 9.95 11.51 -23.77
CA GLU A 2 9.52 11.30 -22.38
C GLU A 2 9.36 9.81 -22.10
N PRO A 3 9.79 9.30 -20.93
CA PRO A 3 9.60 7.91 -20.58
C PRO A 3 8.11 7.62 -20.41
N ALA A 4 7.65 6.46 -20.91
CA ALA A 4 6.26 6.02 -20.80
C ALA A 4 5.72 6.03 -19.35
N LYS A 5 6.60 5.91 -18.36
CA LYS A 5 6.25 5.96 -16.91
C LYS A 5 5.71 7.32 -16.46
N SER A 6 6.02 8.40 -17.17
CA SER A 6 5.63 9.77 -16.83
C SER A 6 4.46 10.29 -17.67
N GLN A 7 4.00 9.52 -18.66
CA GLN A 7 2.95 9.93 -19.58
C GLN A 7 1.58 9.43 -19.12
N PRO A 8 0.52 10.26 -19.21
CA PRO A 8 -0.85 9.80 -19.06
C PRO A 8 -1.14 8.64 -20.03
N VAL A 9 -1.86 7.61 -19.54
CA VAL A 9 -2.24 6.46 -20.37
C VAL A 9 -3.05 6.88 -21.61
N ALA A 10 -3.84 7.95 -21.51
CA ALA A 10 -4.59 8.50 -22.63
C ALA A 10 -3.67 9.02 -23.76
N ASP A 11 -2.55 9.65 -23.41
CA ASP A 11 -1.61 10.17 -24.40
C ASP A 11 -0.89 9.03 -25.13
N ILE A 12 -0.52 7.98 -24.38
CA ILE A 12 0.07 6.76 -24.94
C ILE A 12 -0.94 6.06 -25.85
N ALA A 13 -2.19 5.93 -25.42
CA ALA A 13 -3.26 5.33 -26.22
C ALA A 13 -3.46 6.10 -27.55
N GLY A 14 -3.46 7.43 -27.50
CA GLY A 14 -3.52 8.28 -28.69
C GLY A 14 -2.35 8.09 -29.66
N GLN A 15 -1.13 7.87 -29.15
CA GLN A 15 0.05 7.59 -29.98
C GLN A 15 -0.05 6.26 -30.73
N VAL A 16 -0.70 5.26 -30.14
CA VAL A 16 -0.88 3.93 -30.76
C VAL A 16 -2.21 3.76 -31.50
N GLY A 17 -3.01 4.82 -31.60
CA GLY A 17 -4.30 4.80 -32.29
C GLY A 17 -5.41 4.03 -31.57
N GLU A 18 -5.30 3.85 -30.25
CA GLU A 18 -6.23 3.10 -29.41
C GLU A 18 -7.02 4.01 -28.45
N HIS A 19 -8.11 3.47 -27.91
CA HIS A 19 -8.77 4.06 -26.75
C HIS A 19 -8.06 3.66 -25.45
N ASP A 20 -7.99 4.59 -24.50
CA ASP A 20 -7.32 4.39 -23.21
C ASP A 20 -7.84 3.17 -22.42
N THR A 21 -9.11 2.82 -22.57
CA THR A 21 -9.72 1.63 -21.95
C THR A 21 -9.02 0.32 -22.34
N GLY A 22 -8.55 0.20 -23.58
CA GLY A 22 -7.76 -0.94 -24.05
C GLY A 22 -6.39 -0.99 -23.37
N SER A 23 -5.69 0.16 -23.32
CA SER A 23 -4.41 0.28 -22.63
C SER A 23 -4.51 -0.02 -21.13
N TRP A 24 -5.58 0.43 -20.45
CA TRP A 24 -5.83 0.10 -19.05
C TRP A 24 -6.08 -1.39 -18.82
N ARG A 25 -6.78 -2.06 -19.74
CA ARG A 25 -6.98 -3.52 -19.68
C ARG A 25 -5.64 -4.26 -19.79
N PHE A 26 -4.78 -3.82 -20.70
CA PHE A 26 -3.44 -4.38 -20.88
C PHE A 26 -2.57 -4.16 -19.64
N ILE A 27 -2.47 -2.92 -19.13
CA ILE A 27 -1.72 -2.60 -17.91
C ILE A 27 -2.20 -3.47 -16.75
N ARG A 28 -3.52 -3.57 -16.55
CA ARG A 28 -4.08 -4.41 -15.48
C ARG A 28 -3.67 -5.87 -15.63
N HIS A 29 -3.78 -6.45 -16.82
CA HIS A 29 -3.38 -7.83 -17.06
C HIS A 29 -1.92 -8.07 -16.66
N TYR A 30 -0.99 -7.23 -17.08
CA TYR A 30 0.43 -7.42 -16.74
C TYR A 30 0.74 -7.13 -15.27
N VAL A 31 0.04 -6.18 -14.64
CA VAL A 31 0.12 -5.99 -13.19
C VAL A 31 -0.35 -7.25 -12.47
N ASP A 32 -1.51 -7.80 -12.84
CA ASP A 32 -2.05 -9.02 -12.20
C ASP A 32 -1.10 -10.21 -12.40
N GLN A 33 -0.50 -10.38 -13.57
CA GLN A 33 0.52 -11.40 -13.81
C GLN A 33 1.79 -11.17 -12.98
N ALA A 34 2.29 -9.92 -12.92
CA ALA A 34 3.48 -9.60 -12.15
C ALA A 34 3.28 -9.88 -10.64
N ARG A 35 2.08 -9.65 -10.11
CA ARG A 35 1.75 -9.93 -8.71
C ARG A 35 1.85 -11.40 -8.34
N LEU A 36 1.62 -12.32 -9.28
CA LEU A 36 1.78 -13.76 -9.05
C LEU A 36 3.21 -14.15 -8.67
N TYR A 37 4.19 -13.32 -9.02
CA TYR A 37 5.61 -13.52 -8.71
C TYR A 37 6.08 -12.67 -7.53
N GLY A 38 5.18 -11.92 -6.87
CA GLY A 38 5.50 -11.14 -5.69
C GLY A 38 5.75 -12.03 -4.47
N ASP A 39 6.72 -11.65 -3.64
CA ASP A 39 7.04 -12.30 -2.38
C ASP A 39 7.29 -11.24 -1.31
N ASP A 40 6.50 -11.30 -0.24
CA ASP A 40 6.50 -10.35 0.87
C ASP A 40 7.22 -10.91 2.11
N THR A 41 7.88 -12.07 2.01
CA THR A 41 8.59 -12.74 3.13
C THR A 41 9.61 -11.84 3.85
N GLY A 42 10.24 -10.93 3.12
CA GLY A 42 11.27 -10.03 3.62
C GLY A 42 10.75 -8.74 4.27
N VAL A 43 9.45 -8.49 4.25
CA VAL A 43 8.89 -7.21 4.71
C VAL A 43 8.86 -7.16 6.24
N GLU A 44 9.64 -6.23 6.80
CA GLU A 44 9.76 -6.02 8.26
C GLU A 44 9.20 -4.67 8.72
N ALA A 45 8.88 -3.76 7.81
CA ALA A 45 8.27 -2.47 8.12
C ALA A 45 7.28 -2.09 7.02
N ILE A 46 6.22 -1.36 7.38
CA ILE A 46 5.28 -0.83 6.39
C ILE A 46 4.92 0.62 6.68
N GLY A 47 4.74 1.39 5.61
CA GLY A 47 4.13 2.72 5.62
C GLY A 47 2.75 2.68 4.96
N ILE A 48 1.77 3.29 5.62
CA ILE A 48 0.38 3.35 5.16
C ILE A 48 0.00 4.81 4.89
N ASP A 49 -0.40 5.10 3.66
CA ASP A 49 -0.89 6.41 3.25
C ASP A 49 -2.27 6.31 2.59
N GLY A 50 -3.07 7.36 2.75
CA GLY A 50 -4.43 7.44 2.20
C GLY A 50 -4.55 8.60 1.24
N THR A 51 -4.93 8.33 -0.01
CA THR A 51 -5.26 9.40 -0.97
C THR A 51 -6.72 9.31 -1.40
N SER A 52 -7.28 10.46 -1.75
CA SER A 52 -8.69 10.58 -2.11
C SER A 52 -8.91 11.47 -3.31
N ARG A 53 -9.97 11.16 -4.06
CA ARG A 53 -10.49 12.02 -5.11
C ARG A 53 -11.91 12.45 -4.76
N LYS A 54 -12.35 13.59 -5.32
CA LYS A 54 -13.72 14.10 -5.22
C LYS A 54 -14.76 12.97 -5.40
N GLY A 55 -15.78 12.98 -4.53
CA GLY A 55 -16.82 11.95 -4.48
C GLY A 55 -16.50 10.78 -3.55
N HIS A 56 -15.74 11.00 -2.47
CA HIS A 56 -15.44 9.98 -1.43
C HIS A 56 -14.78 8.70 -1.97
N ARG A 57 -13.96 8.83 -3.03
CA ARG A 57 -13.19 7.71 -3.57
C ARG A 57 -11.83 7.70 -2.91
N TYR A 58 -11.64 6.77 -1.99
CA TYR A 58 -10.41 6.59 -1.22
C TYR A 58 -9.65 5.36 -1.69
N ILE A 59 -8.32 5.47 -1.68
CA ILE A 59 -7.43 4.32 -1.70
C ILE A 59 -6.47 4.41 -0.52
N THR A 60 -6.08 3.26 0.00
CA THR A 60 -4.99 3.10 0.94
C THR A 60 -3.81 2.46 0.23
N VAL A 61 -2.66 3.12 0.28
CA VAL A 61 -1.39 2.64 -0.24
C VAL A 61 -0.58 2.09 0.94
N VAL A 62 -0.08 0.87 0.80
CA VAL A 62 0.85 0.24 1.74
C VAL A 62 2.17 0.02 1.02
N ALA A 63 3.25 0.53 1.59
CA ALA A 63 4.58 0.53 1.01
C ALA A 63 5.61 -0.08 1.97
N ASP A 64 6.65 -0.71 1.42
CA ASP A 64 7.84 -1.08 2.17
C ASP A 64 8.80 0.13 2.14
N PRO A 65 9.08 0.78 3.28
CA PRO A 65 10.01 1.91 3.32
C PRO A 65 11.48 1.50 3.13
N ALA A 66 11.84 0.24 3.39
CA ALA A 66 13.22 -0.25 3.22
C ALA A 66 13.52 -0.48 1.72
N GLU A 67 12.65 -1.24 1.04
CA GLU A 67 12.79 -1.55 -0.39
C GLU A 67 12.27 -0.41 -1.30
N ARG A 68 11.62 0.61 -0.72
CA ARG A 68 11.06 1.79 -1.42
C ARG A 68 10.08 1.41 -2.52
N ASN A 69 9.32 0.34 -2.31
CA ASN A 69 8.32 -0.15 -3.26
C ASN A 69 6.91 -0.12 -2.65
N VAL A 70 5.90 -0.19 -3.52
CA VAL A 70 4.50 -0.34 -3.09
C VAL A 70 4.19 -1.82 -3.01
N ILE A 71 3.79 -2.28 -1.82
CA ILE A 71 3.34 -3.64 -1.57
C ILE A 71 1.93 -3.81 -2.13
N ARG A 72 1.03 -2.88 -1.76
CA ARG A 72 -0.38 -2.98 -2.12
C ARG A 72 -1.09 -1.64 -2.16
N VAL A 73 -2.05 -1.53 -3.06
CA VAL A 73 -3.06 -0.47 -3.08
C VAL A 73 -4.43 -1.11 -2.89
N VAL A 74 -5.17 -0.69 -1.86
CA VAL A 74 -6.48 -1.24 -1.49
C VAL A 74 -7.53 -0.12 -1.56
N PRO A 75 -8.67 -0.33 -2.24
CA PRO A 75 -9.78 0.62 -2.18
C PRO A 75 -10.35 0.76 -0.76
N GLY A 76 -10.68 2.00 -0.38
CA GLY A 76 -11.20 2.34 0.95
C GLY A 76 -10.16 3.00 1.85
N LYS A 77 -10.52 3.18 3.13
CA LYS A 77 -9.66 3.78 4.16
C LYS A 77 -9.94 3.28 5.59
N ASP A 78 -10.78 2.26 5.72
CA ASP A 78 -11.32 1.84 7.00
C ASP A 78 -10.61 0.59 7.55
N ALA A 79 -11.07 0.10 8.70
CA ALA A 79 -10.51 -1.12 9.28
C ALA A 79 -10.66 -2.35 8.37
N ASN A 80 -11.65 -2.37 7.48
CA ASN A 80 -11.83 -3.46 6.52
C ASN A 80 -10.78 -3.39 5.39
N THR A 81 -10.35 -2.19 5.00
CA THR A 81 -9.21 -1.99 4.10
C THR A 81 -7.93 -2.62 4.67
N VAL A 82 -7.64 -2.41 5.96
CA VAL A 82 -6.47 -3.02 6.62
C VAL A 82 -6.59 -4.55 6.69
N LYS A 83 -7.79 -5.08 6.97
CA LYS A 83 -8.02 -6.54 6.96
C LYS A 83 -7.77 -7.16 5.59
N ARG A 84 -8.26 -6.52 4.52
CA ARG A 84 -8.04 -6.97 3.14
C ARG A 84 -6.56 -6.95 2.77
N PHE A 85 -5.83 -5.91 3.19
CA PHE A 85 -4.38 -5.88 3.04
C PHE A 85 -3.70 -7.03 3.77
N ALA A 86 -4.03 -7.27 5.05
CA ALA A 86 -3.38 -8.33 5.83
C ALA A 86 -3.59 -9.73 5.21
N LEU A 87 -4.78 -10.02 4.68
CA LEU A 87 -5.04 -11.28 3.97
C LEU A 87 -4.19 -11.39 2.70
N ASP A 88 -4.22 -10.36 1.85
CA ASP A 88 -3.41 -10.32 0.62
C ASP A 88 -1.92 -10.42 0.92
N PHE A 89 -1.42 -9.78 1.97
CA PHE A 89 -0.02 -9.87 2.40
C PHE A 89 0.38 -11.30 2.80
N MET A 90 -0.48 -12.00 3.57
CA MET A 90 -0.24 -13.40 3.93
C MET A 90 -0.32 -14.33 2.72
N ASP A 91 -1.20 -14.06 1.75
CA ASP A 91 -1.29 -14.82 0.50
C ASP A 91 -0.02 -14.68 -0.36
N HIS A 92 0.80 -13.64 -0.15
CA HIS A 92 2.10 -13.43 -0.79
C HIS A 92 3.28 -13.70 0.17
N ASN A 93 3.10 -14.62 1.14
CA ASN A 93 4.10 -15.07 2.13
C ASN A 93 4.54 -14.04 3.18
N GLY A 94 3.91 -12.87 3.24
CA GLY A 94 4.17 -11.89 4.30
C GLY A 94 3.72 -12.40 5.67
N ASP A 95 4.52 -12.13 6.71
CA ASP A 95 4.16 -12.42 8.11
C ASP A 95 3.84 -11.13 8.87
N PRO A 96 2.56 -10.84 9.17
CA PRO A 96 2.16 -9.66 9.94
C PRO A 96 2.85 -9.54 11.31
N ASN A 97 3.32 -10.64 11.90
CA ASN A 97 3.99 -10.62 13.20
C ASN A 97 5.45 -10.14 13.13
N ARG A 98 6.06 -10.19 11.94
CA ARG A 98 7.41 -9.67 11.69
C ARG A 98 7.43 -8.18 11.35
N VAL A 99 6.28 -7.60 11.02
CA VAL A 99 6.17 -6.19 10.66
C VAL A 99 6.24 -5.30 11.90
N ALA A 100 7.39 -4.67 12.12
CA ALA A 100 7.58 -3.59 13.07
C ALA A 100 8.78 -2.71 12.62
N PRO A 101 8.60 -1.40 12.35
CA PRO A 101 7.44 -0.55 12.66
C PRO A 101 6.34 -0.47 11.58
N VAL A 102 5.16 -0.02 11.99
CA VAL A 102 4.05 0.41 11.11
C VAL A 102 3.88 1.92 11.23
N THR A 103 4.05 2.66 10.14
CA THR A 103 3.79 4.10 10.09
C THR A 103 2.50 4.36 9.31
N CYS A 104 1.70 5.32 9.76
CA CYS A 104 0.47 5.71 9.07
C CYS A 104 0.32 7.23 9.12
N ASP A 105 -0.02 7.88 8.00
CA ASP A 105 -0.47 9.27 8.07
C ASP A 105 -1.86 9.32 8.73
N MET A 106 -1.92 9.89 9.94
CA MET A 106 -3.11 9.86 10.78
C MET A 106 -4.01 11.06 10.49
N SER A 107 -4.88 10.90 9.49
CA SER A 107 -6.17 11.59 9.50
C SER A 107 -7.14 10.91 10.50
N ARG A 108 -8.08 11.65 11.10
CA ARG A 108 -9.00 11.14 12.14
C ARG A 108 -9.79 9.93 11.61
N GLY A 109 -9.39 8.71 12.00
CA GLY A 109 -10.07 7.47 11.58
C GLY A 109 -9.20 6.21 11.49
N SER A 110 -7.86 6.31 11.55
CA SER A 110 -7.01 5.13 11.44
C SER A 110 -7.16 4.17 12.65
N PRO A 111 -7.32 2.86 12.44
CA PRO A 111 -7.28 1.87 13.53
C PRO A 111 -5.94 1.94 14.26
N ARG A 112 -5.96 2.02 15.59
CA ARG A 112 -4.70 1.95 16.37
C ARG A 112 -4.10 0.56 16.21
N HIS A 113 -2.80 0.49 15.92
CA HIS A 113 -2.06 -0.77 15.94
C HIS A 113 -2.18 -1.43 17.34
N PRO A 114 -2.47 -2.75 17.42
CA PRO A 114 -2.37 -3.48 18.68
C PRO A 114 -0.91 -3.45 19.16
N ARG A 115 -0.61 -2.78 20.27
CA ARG A 115 0.77 -2.71 20.80
C ARG A 115 1.28 -4.11 21.13
N THR A 116 2.48 -4.44 20.63
CA THR A 116 3.17 -5.68 21.03
C THR A 116 3.55 -5.61 22.53
N PRO A 117 3.76 -6.75 23.21
CA PRO A 117 4.18 -6.77 24.62
C PRO A 117 5.46 -5.95 24.88
N ALA A 118 6.40 -5.94 23.93
CA ALA A 118 7.63 -5.15 24.00
C ALA A 118 7.36 -3.63 24.00
N GLN A 119 6.38 -3.17 23.22
CA GLN A 119 5.97 -1.76 23.16
C GLN A 119 5.17 -1.32 24.39
N ARG A 120 4.56 -2.24 25.15
CA ARG A 120 3.85 -1.94 26.40
C ARG A 120 4.78 -1.62 27.57
N ARG A 121 6.00 -2.15 27.58
CA ARG A 121 6.98 -1.95 28.66
C ARG A 121 7.68 -0.59 28.63
N ARG A 122 7.72 0.11 27.50
CA ARG A 122 8.32 1.45 27.35
C ARG A 122 7.37 2.61 27.72
N GLY A 123 6.34 2.36 28.53
CA GLY A 123 5.29 3.32 28.87
C GLY A 123 5.34 3.91 30.28
N PHE A 124 6.30 3.53 31.12
CA PHE A 124 6.45 4.09 32.46
C PHE A 124 7.92 4.39 32.74
N GLY A 125 8.29 5.67 32.74
CA GLY A 125 9.58 6.13 33.23
C GLY A 125 10.20 7.23 32.38
N ALA A 126 9.77 8.47 32.60
CA ALA A 126 10.63 9.66 32.73
C ALA A 126 9.77 10.93 32.71
N HIS A 127 9.19 11.26 33.86
CA HIS A 127 8.95 12.65 34.24
C HIS A 127 9.73 12.88 35.54
N ARG A 128 10.41 14.03 35.61
CA ARG A 128 11.24 14.59 36.70
C ARG A 128 12.71 14.10 36.64
N ALA A 129 13.72 14.96 36.74
CA ALA A 129 13.81 16.34 37.21
C ALA A 129 14.50 17.25 36.17
#